data_AF-A0AAV8YV34-F1
#
_entry.id   AF-A0AAV8YV34-F1
#
_cell.length_a   1.000
_cell.length_b   1.000
_cell.length_c   1.000
_cell.angle_alpha   90.00
_cell.angle_beta   90.00
_cell.angle_gamma   90.00
#
_symmetry.space_group_name_H-M   'P 1'
#
loop_
_entity.id
_entity.type
_entity.pdbx_description
1 polymer ?
#
loop_
_entity_poly.entity_id
_entity_poly.type
_entity_poly.pdbx_seq_one_letter_code
_entity_poly.pdbx_strand_id
1 'polypeptide(L)'
;MPERMFWYFYNDKASFNHFIGNDAIERHCMDEGSPLKYHVELVKLLACCTMGKNVFTEIKCHSLLPLDDIVAMVTHPDCIPEVKEAYVGF
;
A
#
# COMPACT_ATOMS: atom_id res chain seq x y z
N MET A 1 6.87 12.11 17.90
CA MET A 1 7.58 12.29 16.62
C MET A 1 7.23 11.13 15.68
N PRO A 2 6.03 11.11 15.06
CA PRO A 2 5.49 9.93 14.36
C PRO A 2 5.92 9.80 12.89
N GLU A 3 6.54 10.84 12.31
CA GLU A 3 6.70 10.95 10.85
C GLU A 3 7.77 10.03 10.23
N ARG A 4 8.59 9.35 11.04
CA ARG A 4 9.65 8.46 10.53
C ARG A 4 9.27 6.98 10.43
N MET A 5 8.11 6.56 10.96
CA MET A 5 7.71 5.14 10.90
C MET A 5 7.20 4.74 9.52
N PHE A 6 6.60 5.66 8.78
CA PHE A 6 5.87 5.37 7.54
C PHE A 6 6.78 5.18 6.31
N TRP A 7 7.92 5.88 6.25
CA TRP A 7 8.89 5.70 5.17
C TRP A 7 9.58 4.32 5.25
N TYR A 8 9.66 3.74 6.45
CA TYR A 8 10.26 2.42 6.66
C TYR A 8 9.37 1.29 6.10
N PHE A 9 8.04 1.45 6.13
CA PHE A 9 7.11 0.45 5.61
C PHE A 9 7.22 0.22 4.10
N TYR A 10 7.47 1.28 3.33
CA TYR A 10 7.63 1.19 1.87
C TYR A 10 9.08 0.93 1.43
N ASN A 11 10.07 1.27 2.27
CA ASN A 11 11.47 1.09 1.92
C ASN A 11 12.01 -0.31 2.24
N ASP A 12 11.34 -1.05 3.13
CA ASP A 12 11.76 -2.39 3.52
C ASP A 12 10.70 -3.44 3.15
N LYS A 13 11.01 -4.29 2.16
CA LYS A 13 10.16 -5.40 1.70
C LYS A 13 9.75 -6.34 2.84
N ALA A 14 10.55 -6.42 3.92
CA ALA A 14 10.20 -7.20 5.09
C ALA A 14 9.02 -6.60 5.89
N SER A 15 8.86 -5.27 5.89
CA SER A 15 7.75 -4.58 6.55
C SER A 15 6.43 -4.78 5.80
N PHE A 16 6.48 -4.84 4.46
CA PHE A 16 5.33 -5.20 3.62
C PHE A 16 4.90 -6.65 3.85
N ASN A 17 5.84 -7.61 3.81
CA ASN A 17 5.53 -9.01 4.08
C ASN A 17 5.06 -9.23 5.52
N HIS A 18 5.56 -8.47 6.49
CA HIS A 18 5.07 -8.51 7.87
C HIS A 18 3.63 -7.99 7.96
N PHE A 19 3.28 -6.95 7.22
CA PHE A 19 1.91 -6.43 7.15
C PHE A 19 0.91 -7.44 6.57
N ILE A 20 1.37 -8.29 5.65
CA ILE A 20 0.57 -9.37 5.04
C ILE A 20 0.54 -10.63 5.89
N GLY A 21 1.62 -10.91 6.63
CA GLY A 21 1.74 -12.08 7.48
C GLY A 21 1.18 -11.92 8.89
N ASN A 22 1.11 -10.71 9.44
CA ASN A 22 0.66 -10.47 10.82
C ASN A 22 -0.67 -9.72 10.87
N ASP A 23 -1.64 -10.31 11.58
CA ASP A 23 -2.69 -9.70 12.44
C ASP A 23 -3.61 -8.57 11.91
N ALA A 24 -3.15 -7.70 11.00
CA ALA A 24 -3.91 -6.59 10.42
C ALA A 24 -5.00 -7.10 9.46
N ILE A 25 -4.71 -8.19 8.73
CA ILE A 25 -5.68 -8.89 7.91
C ILE A 25 -6.70 -9.63 8.79
N GLU A 26 -6.24 -10.35 9.83
CA GLU A 26 -7.11 -11.11 10.74
C GLU A 26 -8.11 -10.23 11.50
N ARG A 27 -7.77 -8.96 11.76
CA ARG A 27 -8.62 -8.08 12.57
C ARG A 27 -9.52 -7.14 11.78
N HIS A 28 -9.43 -7.04 10.45
CA HIS A 28 -10.30 -6.21 9.59
C HIS A 28 -10.63 -4.80 10.13
N CYS A 29 -9.78 -4.21 10.99
CA CYS A 29 -10.12 -2.98 11.69
C CYS A 29 -9.64 -1.80 10.86
N MET A 30 -10.50 -1.32 9.96
CA MET A 30 -10.36 -0.04 9.25
C MET A 30 -10.65 1.14 10.19
N ASP A 31 -10.13 1.08 11.41
CA ASP A 31 -10.33 2.12 12.41
C ASP A 31 -9.64 3.42 11.98
N GLU A 32 -10.23 4.54 12.40
CA GLU A 32 -9.63 5.87 12.22
C GLU A 32 -8.25 5.91 12.89
N GLY A 33 -7.20 6.09 12.09
CA GLY A 33 -5.81 6.11 12.54
C GLY A 33 -5.10 4.75 12.54
N SER A 34 -5.74 3.69 12.06
CA SER A 34 -5.06 2.39 11.87
C SER A 34 -3.96 2.48 10.79
N PRO A 35 -2.84 1.76 10.96
CA PRO A 35 -1.81 1.67 9.93
C PRO A 35 -2.35 1.12 8.60
N LEU A 36 -3.34 0.23 8.66
CA LEU A 36 -3.98 -0.36 7.48
C LEU A 36 -4.78 0.67 6.68
N LYS A 37 -5.60 1.48 7.34
CA LYS A 37 -6.31 2.57 6.66
C LYS A 37 -5.34 3.58 6.05
N TYR A 38 -4.29 3.95 6.79
CA TYR A 38 -3.26 4.86 6.26
C TYR A 38 -2.60 4.31 5.00
N HIS A 39 -2.25 3.02 5.01
CA HIS A 39 -1.65 2.34 3.86
C HIS A 39 -2.58 2.35 2.65
N VAL A 40 -3.84 1.99 2.82
CA VAL A 40 -4.85 2.02 1.75
C VAL A 40 -5.01 3.41 1.15
N GLU A 41 -5.12 4.45 1.98
CA GLU A 41 -5.26 5.82 1.51
C GLU A 41 -4.00 6.34 0.81
N LEU A 42 -2.81 5.90 1.24
CA LEU A 42 -1.56 6.22 0.57
C LEU A 42 -1.48 5.58 -0.83
N VAL A 43 -1.88 4.31 -0.98
CA VAL A 43 -1.92 3.65 -2.29
C VAL A 43 -2.87 4.38 -3.25
N LYS A 44 -4.07 4.77 -2.78
CA LYS A 44 -5.02 5.57 -3.58
C LYS A 44 -4.44 6.92 -4.00
N LEU A 45 -3.69 7.58 -3.11
CA LEU A 45 -3.01 8.83 -3.44
C LEU A 45 -1.93 8.62 -4.51
N LEU A 46 -1.13 7.56 -4.38
CA LEU A 46 -0.11 7.21 -5.37
C LEU A 46 -0.75 6.91 -6.75
N ALA A 47 -1.90 6.24 -6.78
CA ALA A 47 -2.67 5.99 -8.00
C ALA A 47 -3.16 7.28 -8.65
N CYS A 48 -3.64 8.25 -7.86
CA CYS A 48 -3.99 9.57 -8.39
C CYS A 48 -2.76 10.29 -8.98
N CYS A 49 -1.57 10.04 -8.44
CA CYS A 49 -0.33 10.62 -8.94
C CYS A 49 0.16 9.98 -10.25
N THR A 50 -0.26 8.74 -10.58
CA THR A 50 0.09 8.07 -11.84
C THR A 50 -0.82 8.48 -13.01
N MET A 51 -1.97 9.09 -12.75
CA MET A 51 -2.89 9.61 -13.78
C MET A 51 -2.57 11.07 -14.19
N GLY A 52 -1.46 11.63 -13.71
CA GLY A 52 -1.07 13.02 -13.92
C GLY A 52 -0.49 13.29 -15.31
N LYS A 53 0.08 14.49 -15.47
CA LYS A 53 0.93 14.85 -16.64
C LYS A 53 2.42 14.88 -16.28
N ASN A 54 2.76 14.45 -15.07
CA ASN A 54 4.12 14.55 -14.54
C ASN A 54 4.78 13.17 -14.56
N VAL A 55 5.40 12.87 -15.69
CA VAL A 55 6.11 11.60 -15.95
C VAL A 55 7.16 11.30 -14.88
N PHE A 56 7.80 12.31 -14.28
CA PHE A 56 8.76 12.08 -13.21
C PHE A 56 8.10 11.59 -11.92
N THR A 57 6.92 12.11 -11.60
CA THR A 57 6.11 11.64 -10.47
C THR A 57 5.62 10.22 -10.73
N GLU A 58 5.13 9.95 -11.94
CA GLU A 58 4.71 8.60 -12.35
C GLU A 58 5.83 7.57 -12.17
N ILE A 59 7.03 7.86 -12.67
CA ILE A 59 8.20 6.95 -12.54
C ILE A 59 8.54 6.69 -11.06
N LYS A 60 8.46 7.73 -10.21
CA LYS A 60 8.70 7.57 -8.77
C LYS A 60 7.63 6.74 -8.08
N CYS A 61 6.36 6.92 -8.42
CA CYS A 61 5.26 6.10 -7.91
C CYS A 61 5.45 4.62 -8.27
N HIS A 62 5.78 4.31 -9.52
CA HIS A 62 6.06 2.93 -9.95
C HIS A 62 7.31 2.33 -9.30
N SER A 63 8.28 3.17 -8.90
CA SER A 63 9.45 2.70 -8.13
C SER A 63 9.11 2.35 -6.69
N LEU A 64 8.08 2.98 -6.11
CA LEU A 64 7.60 2.73 -4.74
C LEU A 64 6.65 1.53 -4.66
N LEU A 65 5.89 1.27 -5.71
CA LEU A 65 4.93 0.16 -5.80
C LEU A 65 5.13 -0.58 -7.12
N PRO A 66 6.12 -1.49 -7.21
CA PRO A 66 6.37 -2.24 -8.44
C PRO A 66 5.22 -3.22 -8.72
N LEU A 67 5.03 -3.55 -10.00
CA LEU A 67 3.94 -4.44 -10.45
C LEU A 67 3.92 -5.80 -9.73
N ASP A 68 5.09 -6.37 -9.43
CA ASP A 68 5.19 -7.66 -8.73
C ASP A 68 4.55 -7.62 -7.34
N ASP A 69 4.75 -6.52 -6.61
CA ASP A 69 4.19 -6.33 -5.27
C ASP A 69 2.66 -6.12 -5.34
N ILE A 70 2.17 -5.48 -6.42
CA ILE A 70 0.72 -5.35 -6.70
C ILE A 70 0.09 -6.71 -6.96
N VAL A 71 0.70 -7.51 -7.84
CA VAL A 71 0.21 -8.85 -8.17
C VAL A 71 0.21 -9.73 -6.93
N ALA A 72 1.28 -9.71 -6.13
CA ALA A 72 1.35 -10.44 -4.87
C ALA A 72 0.20 -10.03 -3.92
N MET A 73 -0.15 -8.75 -3.88
CA MET A 73 -1.23 -8.24 -3.04
C MET A 73 -2.62 -8.67 -3.47
N VAL A 74 -2.92 -8.49 -4.76
CA VAL A 74 -4.26 -8.77 -5.31
C VAL A 74 -4.53 -10.28 -5.32
N THR A 75 -3.49 -11.10 -5.52
CA THR A 75 -3.60 -12.56 -5.52
C THR A 75 -3.56 -13.19 -4.13
N HIS A 76 -3.21 -12.43 -3.08
CA HIS A 76 -3.18 -12.97 -1.72
C HIS A 76 -4.58 -13.41 -1.28
N PRO A 77 -4.75 -14.68 -0.86
CA PRO A 77 -6.07 -15.26 -0.56
C PRO A 77 -6.73 -14.54 0.62
N ASP A 78 -5.97 -14.19 1.65
CA ASP A 78 -6.49 -13.54 2.86
C ASP A 78 -6.60 -12.01 2.72
N CYS A 79 -6.13 -11.43 1.61
CA CYS A 79 -6.18 -9.98 1.46
C CYS A 79 -7.63 -9.49 1.26
N ILE A 80 -7.99 -8.49 2.06
CA ILE A 80 -9.35 -7.96 2.17
C ILE A 80 -9.72 -7.11 0.93
N PRO A 81 -11.00 -7.05 0.55
CA PRO A 81 -11.43 -6.36 -0.68
C PRO A 81 -10.97 -4.91 -0.77
N GLU A 82 -11.00 -4.16 0.33
CA GLU A 82 -10.67 -2.73 0.38
C GLU A 82 -9.19 -2.47 0.02
N VAL A 83 -8.30 -3.39 0.42
CA VAL A 83 -6.89 -3.32 0.04
C VAL A 83 -6.74 -3.67 -1.44
N LYS A 84 -7.41 -4.73 -1.91
CA LYS A 84 -7.36 -5.13 -3.33
C LYS A 84 -7.86 -4.01 -4.24
N GLU A 85 -8.95 -3.34 -3.89
CA GLU A 85 -9.49 -2.22 -4.66
C GLU A 85 -8.48 -1.06 -4.78
N ALA A 86 -7.80 -0.70 -3.69
CA ALA A 86 -6.79 0.34 -3.74
C ALA A 86 -5.60 -0.04 -4.64
N TYR A 87 -5.15 -1.30 -4.57
CA TYR A 87 -4.03 -1.81 -5.37
C TYR A 87 -4.37 -1.98 -6.85
N VAL A 88 -5.60 -2.38 -7.18
CA VAL A 88 -6.08 -2.47 -8.58
C VAL A 88 -6.27 -1.08 -9.20
N GLY A 89 -6.56 -0.07 -8.38
CA GLY A 89 -6.71 1.30 -8.83
C GLY A 89 -5.40 2.03 -9.17
N PHE A 90 -4.26 1.48 -8.73
CA PHE A 90 -2.92 2.00 -9.02
C PHE A 90 -2.43 1.59 -10.41
#